data_AF-A0A0L6VQ40-F1
#
_entry.id   AF-A0A0L6VQ40-F1
#
_cell.length_a   1.000
_cell.length_b   1.000
_cell.length_c   1.000
_cell.angle_alpha   90.00
_cell.angle_beta   90.00
_cell.angle_gamma   90.00
#
_symmetry.space_group_name_H-M   'P 1'
#
loop_
_entity.id
_entity.type
_entity.pdbx_description
1 polymer ?
#
loop_
_entity_poly.entity_id
_entity_poly.type
_entity_poly.pdbx_seq_one_letter_code
_entity_poly.pdbx_strand_id
1 'polypeptide(L)'
;FEQQLFTLLRDPNESRIDWKNTAFAFHFRKGLPSRITDQLAALTVQRLKTLQQLIYQTIELDNFYHNKIQSNKKADSTPSTLKNKDASKYKKKFPSKPFTPSALTLALRPRKPTKIASVLNKEGQLNSEEQAIRGRDRLCLYCGGKHELDSCVKRIAREAAKLAKK
;
A
#
# COMPACT_ATOMS: atom_id res chain seq x y z
N PHE A 1 37.35 -34.39 -30.65
CA PHE A 1 38.19 -34.36 -29.44
C PHE A 1 37.94 -33.15 -28.53
N GLU A 2 36.81 -32.43 -28.67
CA GLU A 2 36.48 -31.24 -27.85
C GLU A 2 34.97 -31.23 -27.48
N GLN A 3 34.42 -32.39 -27.12
CA GLN A 3 33.04 -32.47 -26.58
C GLN A 3 32.94 -33.28 -25.28
N GLN A 4 34.07 -33.67 -24.67
CA GLN A 4 34.09 -34.42 -23.40
C GLN A 4 34.54 -33.59 -22.19
N LEU A 5 34.81 -32.29 -22.34
CA LEU A 5 35.30 -31.44 -21.25
C LEU A 5 34.22 -30.59 -20.55
N PHE A 6 32.94 -30.78 -20.87
CA PHE A 6 31.85 -30.01 -20.23
C PHE A 6 31.07 -30.79 -19.15
N THR A 7 31.42 -32.04 -18.88
CA THR A 7 30.76 -32.89 -17.87
C THR A 7 31.54 -33.03 -16.55
N LEU A 8 32.72 -32.43 -16.42
CA LEU A 8 33.59 -32.55 -15.24
C LEU A 8 33.56 -31.33 -14.29
N LEU A 9 32.49 -30.53 -14.33
CA LEU A 9 32.19 -29.50 -13.32
C LEU A 9 30.72 -29.54 -12.89
N ARG A 10 30.11 -30.73 -12.88
CA ARG A 10 28.90 -30.93 -12.08
C ARG A 10 29.35 -31.30 -10.67
N ASP A 11 29.31 -30.31 -9.78
CA ASP A 11 29.61 -30.47 -8.36
C ASP A 11 28.88 -31.71 -7.79
N PRO A 12 29.57 -32.68 -7.18
CA PRO A 12 28.96 -33.90 -6.64
C PRO A 12 28.20 -33.68 -5.32
N ASN A 13 27.82 -32.44 -4.99
CA ASN A 13 27.10 -32.10 -3.76
C ASN A 13 25.57 -32.03 -3.91
N GLU A 14 25.01 -32.47 -5.03
CA GLU A 14 23.56 -32.36 -5.33
C GLU A 14 22.68 -33.45 -4.67
N SER A 15 23.23 -34.29 -3.79
CA SER A 15 22.48 -35.34 -3.07
C SER A 15 22.50 -35.20 -1.55
N ARG A 16 23.09 -34.12 -1.00
CA ARG A 16 23.00 -33.83 0.43
C ARG A 16 21.67 -33.14 0.69
N ILE A 17 20.62 -33.95 0.84
CA ILE A 17 19.25 -33.61 1.27
C ILE A 17 19.21 -32.21 1.88
N ASP A 18 18.60 -31.29 1.14
CA ASP A 18 18.49 -29.86 1.43
C ASP A 18 17.51 -29.62 2.61
N TRP A 19 17.87 -30.20 3.76
CA TRP A 19 17.12 -30.09 5.01
C TRP A 19 16.96 -28.62 5.40
N LYS A 20 17.92 -27.77 5.01
CA LYS A 20 17.89 -26.33 5.20
C LYS A 20 16.74 -25.71 4.43
N ASN A 21 16.69 -25.80 3.10
CA ASN A 21 15.62 -25.13 2.36
C ASN A 21 14.25 -25.77 2.61
N THR A 22 14.20 -27.08 2.89
CA THR A 22 12.94 -27.74 3.24
C THR A 22 12.40 -27.23 4.60
N ALA A 23 13.26 -27.12 5.60
CA ALA A 23 12.89 -26.56 6.90
C ALA A 23 12.53 -25.08 6.82
N PHE A 24 13.31 -24.28 6.08
CA PHE A 24 12.99 -22.86 5.86
C PHE A 24 11.67 -22.68 5.10
N ALA A 25 11.41 -23.48 4.07
CA ALA A 25 10.15 -23.43 3.34
C ALA A 25 8.95 -23.79 4.23
N PHE A 26 9.12 -24.76 5.13
CA PHE A 26 8.10 -25.13 6.11
C PHE A 26 7.80 -23.98 7.09
N HIS A 27 8.83 -23.38 7.70
CA HIS A 27 8.66 -22.25 8.60
C HIS A 27 8.11 -21.01 7.89
N PHE A 28 8.58 -20.74 6.68
CA PHE A 28 8.08 -19.64 5.85
C PHE A 28 6.59 -19.78 5.60
N ARG A 29 6.11 -20.98 5.19
CA ARG A 29 4.67 -21.25 4.95
C ARG A 29 3.80 -21.01 6.17
N LYS A 30 4.31 -21.26 7.39
CA LYS A 30 3.55 -21.00 8.64
C LYS A 30 3.30 -19.51 8.88
N GLY A 31 4.17 -18.64 8.37
CA GLY A 31 4.01 -17.18 8.50
C GLY A 31 3.10 -16.56 7.46
N LEU A 32 2.62 -17.32 6.47
CA LEU A 32 1.82 -16.78 5.38
C LEU A 32 0.33 -16.70 5.73
N PRO A 33 -0.37 -15.66 5.25
CA PRO A 33 -1.84 -15.61 5.28
C PRO A 33 -2.47 -16.82 4.58
N SER A 34 -3.57 -17.33 5.12
CA SER A 34 -4.29 -18.49 4.57
C SER A 34 -4.64 -18.35 3.08
N ARG A 35 -5.08 -17.15 2.69
CA ARG A 35 -5.40 -16.83 1.28
C ARG A 35 -4.24 -17.13 0.32
N ILE A 36 -3.00 -16.93 0.77
CA ILE A 36 -1.80 -17.19 -0.03
C ILE A 36 -1.44 -18.67 0.04
N THR A 37 -1.55 -19.31 1.21
CA THR A 37 -1.27 -20.74 1.34
C THR A 37 -2.22 -21.61 0.51
N ASP A 38 -3.49 -21.24 0.43
CA ASP A 38 -4.50 -21.97 -0.34
C ASP A 38 -4.22 -21.87 -1.86
N GLN A 39 -3.80 -20.68 -2.31
CA GLN A 39 -3.40 -20.46 -3.71
C GLN A 39 -2.10 -21.18 -4.05
N LEU A 40 -1.12 -21.16 -3.15
CA LEU A 40 0.11 -21.94 -3.31
C LEU A 40 -0.19 -23.44 -3.35
N ALA A 41 -1.14 -23.93 -2.54
CA ALA A 41 -1.58 -25.33 -2.59
C ALA A 41 -2.27 -25.67 -3.94
N ALA A 42 -3.06 -24.75 -4.50
CA ALA A 42 -3.64 -24.94 -5.82
C ALA A 42 -2.57 -24.98 -6.96
N LEU A 43 -1.46 -24.27 -6.79
CA LEU A 43 -0.33 -24.25 -7.74
C LEU A 43 0.59 -25.48 -7.62
N THR A 44 0.51 -26.24 -6.52
CA THR A 44 1.50 -27.30 -6.18
C THR A 44 1.48 -28.58 -7.02
N VAL A 45 0.80 -28.63 -8.17
CA VAL A 45 1.09 -29.69 -9.16
C VAL A 45 2.57 -29.65 -9.56
N GLN A 46 3.17 -28.45 -9.58
CA GLN A 46 4.61 -28.27 -9.74
C GLN A 46 5.22 -27.89 -8.38
N ARG A 47 5.74 -28.88 -7.67
CA ARG A 47 6.37 -28.74 -6.34
C ARG A 47 7.47 -27.69 -6.42
N LEU A 48 7.25 -26.51 -5.80
CA LEU A 48 8.25 -25.45 -5.67
C LEU A 48 9.47 -26.04 -4.97
N LYS A 49 10.53 -26.31 -5.74
CA LYS A 49 11.67 -27.13 -5.30
C LYS A 49 12.61 -26.32 -4.41
N THR A 50 12.58 -24.98 -4.53
CA THR A 50 13.46 -24.09 -3.79
C THR A 50 12.68 -23.05 -3.00
N LEU A 51 13.24 -22.66 -1.84
CA LEU A 51 12.72 -21.57 -1.01
C LEU A 51 12.57 -20.27 -1.82
N GLN A 52 13.50 -20.01 -2.72
CA GLN A 52 13.49 -18.82 -3.56
C GLN A 52 12.28 -18.78 -4.50
N GLN A 53 11.91 -19.90 -5.12
CA GLN A 53 10.69 -20.00 -5.93
C GLN A 53 9.43 -19.74 -5.08
N LEU A 54 9.41 -20.26 -3.85
CA LEU A 54 8.33 -20.02 -2.91
C LEU A 54 8.19 -18.55 -2.54
N ILE A 55 9.30 -17.85 -2.29
CA ILE A 55 9.32 -16.41 -1.99
C ILE A 55 8.78 -15.61 -3.18
N TYR A 56 9.28 -15.86 -4.40
CA TYR A 56 8.82 -15.13 -5.59
C TYR A 56 7.33 -15.30 -5.84
N GLN A 57 6.82 -16.54 -5.79
CA GLN A 57 5.39 -16.78 -6.00
C GLN A 57 4.53 -16.14 -4.91
N THR A 58 5.00 -16.14 -3.66
CA THR A 58 4.29 -15.47 -2.56
C THR A 58 4.16 -13.96 -2.82
N ILE A 59 5.24 -13.31 -3.24
CA ILE A 59 5.25 -11.88 -3.57
C ILE A 59 4.30 -11.59 -4.73
N GLU A 60 4.33 -12.42 -5.78
CA GLU A 60 3.48 -12.27 -6.95
C GLU A 60 1.98 -12.37 -6.60
N LEU A 61 1.60 -13.38 -5.81
CA LEU A 61 0.22 -13.56 -5.36
C LEU A 61 -0.27 -12.41 -4.48
N ASP A 62 0.57 -11.93 -3.56
CA ASP A 62 0.20 -10.80 -2.69
C ASP A 62 0.03 -9.51 -3.50
N ASN A 63 0.95 -9.24 -4.44
CA ASN A 63 0.84 -8.12 -5.37
C ASN A 63 -0.45 -8.19 -6.21
N PHE A 64 -0.79 -9.37 -6.74
CA PHE A 64 -2.02 -9.58 -7.49
C PHE A 64 -3.26 -9.23 -6.65
N TYR A 65 -3.30 -9.67 -5.40
CA TYR A 65 -4.41 -9.38 -4.49
C TYR A 65 -4.54 -7.87 -4.21
N HIS A 66 -3.42 -7.21 -3.95
CA HIS A 66 -3.37 -5.76 -3.77
C HIS A 66 -3.87 -4.99 -4.99
N ASN A 67 -3.43 -5.39 -6.19
CA ASN A 67 -3.86 -4.78 -7.45
C ASN A 67 -5.35 -5.01 -7.71
N LYS A 68 -5.87 -6.21 -7.46
CA LYS A 68 -7.30 -6.54 -7.64
C LYS A 68 -8.20 -5.73 -6.70
N ILE A 69 -7.81 -5.56 -5.44
CA ILE A 69 -8.53 -4.69 -4.51
C ILE A 69 -8.49 -3.23 -4.99
N GLN A 70 -7.34 -2.77 -5.48
CA GLN A 70 -7.17 -1.40 -5.97
C GLN A 70 -8.01 -1.13 -7.22
N SER A 71 -8.11 -2.08 -8.16
CA SER A 71 -8.92 -1.93 -9.37
C SER A 71 -10.41 -1.91 -9.05
N ASN A 72 -10.88 -2.78 -8.15
CA ASN A 72 -12.31 -2.83 -7.78
C ASN A 72 -12.76 -1.55 -7.08
N LYS A 73 -11.91 -0.95 -6.23
CA LYS A 73 -12.21 0.34 -5.58
C LYS A 73 -12.38 1.51 -6.55
N LYS A 74 -11.81 1.44 -7.76
CA LYS A 74 -11.94 2.48 -8.78
C LYS A 74 -13.21 2.32 -9.64
N ALA A 75 -13.77 1.11 -9.70
CA ALA A 75 -15.00 0.85 -10.47
C ALA A 75 -16.26 1.36 -9.74
N ASP A 76 -16.27 1.38 -8.41
CA ASP A 76 -17.41 1.86 -7.61
C ASP A 76 -17.47 3.40 -7.48
N SER A 77 -16.41 4.11 -7.91
CA SER A 77 -16.40 5.57 -7.95
C SER A 77 -16.97 6.08 -9.28
N THR A 78 -18.28 5.98 -9.44
CA THR A 78 -19.03 6.74 -10.46
C THR A 78 -19.08 8.21 -10.04
N PRO A 79 -18.50 9.15 -10.81
CA PRO A 79 -18.82 10.56 -10.69
C PRO A 79 -20.14 10.77 -11.44
N SER A 80 -21.27 10.69 -10.74
CA SER A 80 -22.56 11.13 -11.28
C SER A 80 -22.56 12.66 -11.38
N THR A 81 -21.99 13.19 -12.46
CA THR A 81 -22.32 14.50 -12.99
C THR A 81 -22.94 14.27 -14.35
N LEU A 82 -24.26 14.13 -14.39
CA LEU A 82 -25.02 14.44 -15.58
C LEU A 82 -26.28 15.17 -15.16
N LYS A 83 -26.23 16.50 -15.32
CA LYS A 83 -27.42 17.35 -15.32
C LYS A 83 -28.32 16.88 -16.46
N ASN A 84 -29.60 16.64 -16.17
CA ASN A 84 -30.69 16.89 -17.11
C ASN A 84 -31.94 17.23 -16.29
N LYS A 85 -32.38 18.50 -16.39
CA LYS A 85 -33.76 18.92 -16.16
C LYS A 85 -34.55 18.46 -17.39
N ASP A 86 -35.69 17.79 -17.22
CA ASP A 86 -37.03 18.39 -17.37
C ASP A 86 -38.13 17.30 -17.30
N ALA A 87 -39.35 17.77 -17.06
CA ALA A 87 -40.60 17.13 -16.68
C ALA A 87 -41.02 15.83 -17.41
N SER A 88 -41.74 14.96 -16.68
CA SER A 88 -43.22 14.94 -16.74
C SER A 88 -43.87 13.82 -15.91
N LYS A 89 -45.15 14.08 -15.65
CA LYS A 89 -46.12 13.50 -14.72
C LYS A 89 -46.41 12.01 -14.88
N TYR A 90 -46.53 11.29 -13.77
CA TYR A 90 -47.67 10.38 -13.52
C TYR A 90 -47.86 10.12 -12.02
N LYS A 91 -49.12 10.24 -11.58
CA LYS A 91 -49.58 10.09 -10.19
C LYS A 91 -49.85 8.62 -9.86
N LYS A 92 -49.62 8.22 -8.60
CA LYS A 92 -50.51 7.33 -7.83
C LYS A 92 -50.36 7.53 -6.32
N LYS A 93 -51.43 7.20 -5.59
CA LYS A 93 -51.97 7.84 -4.37
C LYS A 93 -51.36 7.35 -3.03
N PHE A 94 -51.49 8.22 -2.01
CA PHE A 94 -51.21 8.14 -0.55
C PHE A 94 -51.93 6.96 0.21
N PRO A 95 -51.59 6.60 1.48
CA PRO A 95 -51.88 7.40 2.70
C PRO A 95 -50.73 7.55 3.72
N SER A 96 -50.86 8.64 4.48
CA SER A 96 -50.03 9.24 5.54
C SER A 96 -49.90 8.44 6.85
N LYS A 97 -48.75 8.58 7.52
CA LYS A 97 -48.62 8.66 9.00
C LYS A 97 -47.37 9.45 9.42
N PRO A 98 -47.40 10.22 10.52
CA PRO A 98 -46.33 11.14 10.91
C PRO A 98 -45.29 10.45 11.79
N PHE A 99 -44.00 10.65 11.50
CA PHE A 99 -42.92 10.30 12.43
C PHE A 99 -42.19 11.56 12.91
N THR A 100 -42.22 11.69 14.23
CA THR A 100 -41.57 12.63 15.15
C THR A 100 -40.10 12.91 14.79
N PRO A 101 -39.57 14.15 14.91
CA PRO A 101 -38.15 14.40 14.73
C PRO A 101 -37.40 13.91 15.98
N SER A 102 -36.81 12.72 15.91
CA SER A 102 -35.87 12.27 16.94
C SER A 102 -34.54 13.00 16.74
N ALA A 103 -34.16 13.80 17.72
CA ALA A 103 -32.93 14.57 17.75
C ALA A 103 -31.71 13.65 17.62
N LEU A 104 -31.07 13.67 16.44
CA LEU A 104 -29.80 13.00 16.23
C LEU A 104 -28.72 13.79 16.95
N THR A 105 -28.37 13.31 18.14
CA THR A 105 -27.13 13.65 18.83
C THR A 105 -25.97 13.29 17.91
N LEU A 106 -25.35 14.31 17.29
CA LEU A 106 -24.13 14.16 16.51
C LEU A 106 -22.99 13.81 17.47
N ALA A 107 -22.86 12.52 17.79
CA ALA A 107 -21.61 11.98 18.30
C ALA A 107 -20.55 12.17 17.19
N LEU A 108 -19.72 13.21 17.33
CA LEU A 108 -18.54 13.41 16.49
C LEU A 108 -17.64 12.19 16.66
N ARG A 109 -17.72 11.25 15.71
CA ARG A 109 -16.74 10.17 15.61
C ARG A 109 -15.37 10.82 15.35
N PRO A 110 -14.32 10.50 16.11
CA PRO A 110 -12.98 11.03 15.84
C PRO A 110 -12.57 10.58 14.44
N ARG A 111 -12.41 11.55 13.54
CA ARG A 111 -11.89 11.29 12.20
C ARG A 111 -10.49 10.72 12.38
N LYS A 112 -10.25 9.53 11.81
CA LYS A 112 -8.89 8.99 11.70
C LYS A 112 -8.03 10.07 11.05
N PRO A 113 -6.89 10.47 11.65
CA PRO A 113 -6.04 11.49 11.07
C PRO A 113 -5.62 11.04 9.67
N THR A 114 -5.83 11.90 8.69
CA THR A 114 -5.30 11.72 7.33
C THR A 114 -3.81 11.42 7.42
N LYS A 115 -3.23 10.65 6.48
CA LYS A 115 -1.80 10.29 6.45
C LYS A 115 -0.84 11.50 6.60
N ILE A 116 -1.31 12.70 6.26
CA ILE A 116 -0.57 13.96 6.42
C ILE A 116 -0.69 14.49 7.86
N ALA A 117 -1.86 14.37 8.50
CA ALA A 117 -2.07 14.80 9.87
C ALA A 117 -1.30 13.93 10.89
N SER A 118 -0.89 12.72 10.52
CA SER A 118 -0.04 11.89 11.39
C SER A 118 1.43 12.34 11.42
N VAL A 119 1.92 12.98 10.35
CA VAL A 119 3.32 13.46 10.28
C VAL A 119 3.48 14.91 10.72
N LEU A 120 2.37 15.61 10.95
CA LEU A 120 2.35 17.00 11.43
C LEU A 120 1.94 17.06 12.90
N ASN A 121 2.49 18.03 13.64
CA ASN A 121 2.00 18.39 14.96
C ASN A 121 0.74 19.28 14.87
N LYS A 122 0.19 19.68 16.02
CA LYS A 122 -1.03 20.49 16.11
C LYS A 122 -0.83 21.88 15.47
N GLU A 123 0.41 22.33 15.38
CA GLU A 123 0.87 23.59 14.82
C GLU A 123 1.14 23.51 13.30
N GLY A 124 0.95 22.33 12.68
CA GLY A 124 1.15 22.10 11.25
C GLY A 124 2.62 21.98 10.81
N GLN A 125 3.55 21.77 11.74
CA GLN A 125 4.97 21.50 11.51
C GLN A 125 5.26 20.00 11.54
N LEU A 126 6.38 19.56 10.96
CA LEU A 126 6.81 18.16 11.05
C LEU A 126 7.01 17.76 12.51
N ASN A 127 6.56 16.56 12.87
CA ASN A 127 6.86 15.99 14.17
C ASN A 127 8.35 15.60 14.28
N SER A 128 8.84 15.41 15.51
CA SER A 128 10.26 15.11 15.77
C SER A 128 10.72 13.77 15.19
N GLU A 129 9.84 12.78 15.10
CA GLU A 129 10.14 11.46 14.55
C GLU A 129 10.37 11.53 13.04
N GLU A 130 9.46 12.15 12.30
CA GLU A 130 9.57 12.42 10.86
C GLU A 130 10.78 13.31 10.56
N GLN A 131 11.07 14.29 11.41
CA GLN A 131 12.27 15.11 11.28
C GLN A 131 13.55 14.28 11.42
N ALA A 132 13.60 13.34 12.37
CA ALA A 132 14.73 12.44 12.55
C ALA A 132 14.87 11.47 11.36
N ILE A 133 13.76 10.95 10.83
CA ILE A 133 13.76 10.09 9.63
C ILE A 133 14.37 10.87 8.45
N ARG A 134 13.89 12.09 8.19
CA ARG A 134 14.43 12.94 7.12
C ARG A 134 15.90 13.29 7.33
N GLY A 135 16.33 13.52 8.57
CA GLY A 135 17.73 13.72 8.91
C GLY A 135 18.61 12.52 8.56
N ARG A 136 18.17 11.31 8.92
CA ARG A 136 18.88 10.06 8.58
C ARG A 136 18.96 9.81 7.09
N ASP A 137 17.86 10.07 6.38
CA ASP A 137 17.74 9.81 4.94
C ASP A 137 18.31 10.95 4.08
N ARG A 138 18.89 11.99 4.72
CA ARG A 138 19.40 13.22 4.08
C ARG A 138 18.37 13.88 3.16
N LEU A 139 17.12 13.92 3.61
CA LEU A 139 16.02 14.58 2.94
C LEU A 139 15.87 16.01 3.45
N CYS A 140 15.45 16.90 2.55
CA CYS A 140 15.18 18.28 2.90
C CYS A 140 14.03 18.40 3.91
N LEU A 141 14.27 19.14 4.99
CA LEU A 141 13.28 19.43 6.03
C LEU A 141 12.06 20.22 5.54
N TYR A 142 12.18 20.92 4.41
CA TYR A 142 11.10 21.77 3.88
C TYR A 142 10.25 21.06 2.84
N CYS A 143 10.87 20.34 1.89
CA CYS A 143 10.15 19.73 0.78
C CYS A 143 10.17 18.20 0.77
N GLY A 144 11.06 17.56 1.54
CA GLY A 144 11.26 16.10 1.54
C GLY A 144 12.07 15.56 0.35
N GLY A 145 12.66 16.43 -0.48
CA GLY A 145 13.50 16.03 -1.62
C GLY A 145 14.97 15.83 -1.25
N LYS A 146 15.73 15.17 -2.14
CA LYS A 146 17.19 14.99 -2.02
C LYS A 146 17.90 16.15 -2.69
N HIS A 147 18.26 17.16 -1.91
CA HIS A 147 19.09 18.29 -2.34
C HIS A 147 19.66 19.01 -1.10
N GLU A 148 20.69 19.84 -1.29
CA GLU A 148 21.22 20.69 -0.22
C GLU A 148 20.18 21.70 0.25
N LEU A 149 20.19 22.07 1.54
CA LEU A 149 19.19 22.99 2.07
C LEU A 149 19.16 24.32 1.30
N ASP A 150 20.31 24.77 0.81
CA ASP A 150 20.46 26.04 0.08
C ASP A 150 19.79 26.09 -1.29
N SER A 151 19.65 24.96 -1.95
CA SER A 151 18.94 24.85 -3.24
C SER A 151 17.43 24.64 -3.07
N CYS A 152 16.92 24.59 -1.84
CA CYS A 152 15.51 24.34 -1.60
C CYS A 152 14.63 25.55 -1.96
N VAL A 153 13.88 25.45 -3.06
CA VAL A 153 12.88 26.48 -3.46
C VAL A 153 11.88 26.78 -2.33
N LYS A 154 11.40 25.75 -1.61
CA LYS A 154 10.46 25.95 -0.49
C LYS A 154 11.08 26.69 0.69
N ARG A 155 12.37 26.50 0.95
CA ARG A 155 13.08 27.24 2.01
C ARG A 155 13.26 28.68 1.58
N ILE A 156 13.77 28.92 0.37
CA ILE A 156 13.99 30.26 -0.18
C ILE A 156 12.69 31.07 -0.14
N ALA A 157 11.58 30.50 -0.62
CA ALA A 157 10.28 31.15 -0.59
C ALA A 157 9.81 31.48 0.83
N ARG A 158 10.02 30.57 1.80
CA ARG A 158 9.64 30.78 3.20
C ARG A 158 10.47 31.87 3.87
N GLU A 159 11.78 31.91 3.62
CA GLU A 159 12.65 32.97 4.15
C GLU A 159 12.35 34.33 3.52
N ALA A 160 12.12 34.38 2.20
CA ALA A 160 11.66 35.61 1.53
C ALA A 160 10.33 36.12 2.12
N ALA A 161 9.38 35.23 2.40
CA ALA A 161 8.10 35.59 3.03
C ALA A 161 8.23 36.07 4.49
N LYS A 162 9.31 35.70 5.21
CA LYS A 162 9.59 36.25 6.55
C LYS A 162 10.16 37.67 6.46
N LEU A 163 11.04 37.91 5.48
CA LEU A 163 11.63 39.23 5.26
C LEU A 163 10.60 40.25 4.79
N ALA A 164 9.62 39.85 3.95
CA ALA A 164 8.54 40.73 3.50
C ALA A 164 7.51 41.09 4.59
N LYS A 165 7.57 40.45 5.77
CA LYS A 165 6.68 40.72 6.91
C LYS A 165 7.34 41.56 8.00
N LYS A 166 8.56 42.04 7.75
CA LYS A 166 9.36 42.87 8.65
C LYS A 166 9.50 44.25 8.06
#